data_AF-A0A651GPU7-F1
#
_entry.id   AF-A0A651GPU7-F1
#
_cell.length_a   1.000
_cell.length_b   1.000
_cell.length_c   1.000
_cell.angle_alpha   90.00
_cell.angle_beta   90.00
_cell.angle_gamma   90.00
#
_symmetry.space_group_name_H-M   'P 1'
#
loop_
_entity.id
_entity.type
_entity.pdbx_description
1 polymer ?
#
loop_
_entity_poly.entity_id
_entity_poly.type
_entity_poly.pdbx_seq_one_letter_code
_entity_poly.pdbx_strand_id
1 'polypeptide(L)'
;AAQLGYGPVFYGLTASWIDAFFNPEVLPPPVYANFRWATGLPLWGEDLPGMPAFLEAYEQFGADTYPPDFYILASYIQGLLSFEAFARAVENGDVTRSGYYEALRTIDDFDAFGLFPQPIDVSSFPYVALTDTRILAPGESLEDWSTLSDWATPESWTGIEE
;
A
#
# COMPACT_ATOMS: atom_id res chain seq x y z
N ALA A 1 23.83 12.92 13.29
CA ALA A 1 24.10 11.48 13.51
C ALA A 1 25.28 11.01 12.66
N ALA A 2 25.19 11.00 11.32
CA ALA A 2 26.27 10.54 10.44
C ALA A 2 27.61 11.28 10.64
N GLN A 3 27.60 12.61 10.80
CA GLN A 3 28.80 13.42 11.09
C GLN A 3 29.46 13.10 12.45
N LEU A 4 28.75 12.40 13.34
CA LEU A 4 29.22 11.99 14.67
C LEU A 4 29.63 10.50 14.70
N GLY A 5 29.72 9.83 13.54
CA GLY A 5 30.06 8.41 13.44
C GLY A 5 28.94 7.45 13.88
N TYR A 6 27.73 7.96 14.12
CA TYR A 6 26.57 7.14 14.44
C TYR A 6 25.98 6.50 13.16
N GLY A 7 25.92 5.17 13.13
CA GLY A 7 25.25 4.38 12.10
C GLY A 7 24.07 3.58 12.66
N PRO A 8 22.97 4.22 13.08
CA PRO A 8 21.79 3.49 13.52
C PRO A 8 21.07 2.83 12.34
N VAL A 9 20.27 1.81 12.64
CA VAL A 9 19.25 1.31 11.71
C VAL A 9 18.06 2.27 11.77
N PHE A 10 17.62 2.74 10.61
CA PHE A 10 16.48 3.64 10.50
C PHE A 10 15.25 2.84 10.08
N TYR A 11 14.16 2.95 10.84
CA TYR A 11 12.87 2.34 10.48
C TYR A 11 11.91 3.42 10.01
N GLY A 12 11.41 3.29 8.78
CA GLY A 12 10.27 4.04 8.28
C GLY A 12 8.99 3.21 8.30
N LEU A 13 7.86 3.88 8.51
CA LEU A 13 6.52 3.31 8.32
C LEU A 13 6.01 3.61 6.90
N THR A 14 4.86 3.06 6.52
CA THR A 14 4.23 3.25 5.20
C THR A 14 4.24 4.71 4.72
N ALA A 15 3.93 5.68 5.58
CA ALA A 15 3.87 7.11 5.23
C ALA A 15 5.23 7.86 5.30
N SER A 16 6.35 7.18 5.08
CA SER A 16 7.68 7.80 5.15
C SER A 16 8.10 8.52 3.85
N TRP A 17 7.16 8.75 2.91
CA TRP A 17 7.37 9.46 1.63
C TRP A 17 8.52 8.89 0.81
N ILE A 18 8.66 7.57 0.79
CA ILE A 18 9.93 6.96 0.42
C ILE A 18 10.31 7.17 -1.06
N ASP A 19 9.34 7.44 -1.91
CA ASP A 19 9.49 7.34 -3.37
C ASP A 19 10.38 8.44 -3.94
N ALA A 20 10.20 9.67 -3.44
CA ALA A 20 10.99 10.84 -3.84
C ALA A 20 12.30 10.97 -3.05
N PHE A 21 12.40 10.33 -1.87
CA PHE A 21 13.53 10.49 -0.96
C PHE A 21 14.50 9.30 -1.01
N PHE A 22 14.08 8.09 -1.37
CA PHE A 22 14.95 6.91 -1.50
C PHE A 22 15.66 6.83 -2.85
N ASN A 23 16.25 7.96 -3.22
CA ASN A 23 17.24 8.06 -4.26
C ASN A 23 18.64 8.16 -3.58
N PRO A 24 19.63 7.32 -3.95
CA PRO A 24 20.98 7.40 -3.39
C PRO A 24 21.68 8.74 -3.63
N GLU A 25 21.21 9.55 -4.59
CA GLU A 25 21.67 10.93 -4.82
C GLU A 25 21.10 11.94 -3.81
N VAL A 26 19.95 11.61 -3.18
CA VAL A 26 19.25 12.47 -2.21
C VAL A 26 19.61 12.08 -0.77
N LEU A 27 19.66 10.79 -0.47
CA LEU A 27 19.99 10.30 0.87
C LEU A 27 21.50 10.09 1.05
N PRO A 28 22.08 10.51 2.18
CA PRO A 28 23.45 10.16 2.51
C PRO A 28 23.65 8.64 2.49
N PRO A 29 24.72 8.10 1.87
CA PRO A 29 24.92 6.66 1.74
C PRO A 29 24.78 5.85 3.05
N PRO A 30 25.24 6.35 4.22
CA PRO A 30 25.05 5.62 5.48
C PRO A 30 23.59 5.51 5.95
N VAL A 31 22.73 6.46 5.57
CA VAL A 31 21.29 6.41 5.89
C VAL A 31 20.62 5.40 4.98
N TYR A 32 20.90 5.50 3.68
CA TYR A 32 20.35 4.61 2.67
C TYR A 32 20.69 3.13 2.94
N ALA A 33 21.96 2.81 3.24
CA ALA A 33 22.40 1.45 3.56
C ALA A 33 21.76 0.85 4.84
N ASN A 34 21.37 1.70 5.80
CA ASN A 34 20.85 1.28 7.09
C ASN A 34 19.33 1.52 7.25
N PHE A 35 18.63 1.88 6.18
CA PHE A 35 17.20 2.07 6.23
C PHE A 35 16.43 0.76 6.06
N ARG A 36 15.31 0.66 6.77
CA ARG A 36 14.37 -0.45 6.78
C ARG A 36 12.97 0.14 6.67
N TRP A 37 12.20 -0.31 5.69
CA TRP A 37 10.83 0.14 5.51
C TRP A 37 9.87 -0.94 5.97
N ALA A 38 9.08 -0.65 7.00
CA ALA A 38 7.95 -1.50 7.40
C ALA A 38 6.70 -1.01 6.68
N THR A 39 6.12 -1.86 5.83
CA THR A 39 5.00 -1.48 4.97
C THR A 39 3.96 -2.57 4.81
N GLY A 40 2.70 -2.14 4.71
CA GLY A 40 1.55 -2.94 4.31
C GLY A 40 1.28 -2.89 2.80
N LEU A 41 2.04 -2.10 2.04
CA LEU A 41 1.77 -1.83 0.63
C LEU A 41 2.52 -2.80 -0.32
N PRO A 42 1.88 -3.20 -1.43
CA PRO A 42 2.58 -3.83 -2.55
C PRO A 42 3.59 -2.86 -3.17
N LEU A 43 4.61 -3.41 -3.82
CA LEU A 43 5.56 -2.63 -4.60
C LEU A 43 5.08 -2.48 -6.04
N TRP A 44 5.48 -1.36 -6.65
CA TRP A 44 5.32 -1.15 -8.08
C TRP A 44 6.01 -2.25 -8.87
N GLY A 45 5.27 -2.90 -9.78
CA GLY A 45 5.82 -3.98 -10.61
C GLY A 45 6.07 -5.30 -9.87
N GLU A 46 5.65 -5.43 -8.62
CA GLU A 46 5.69 -6.71 -7.91
C GLU A 46 4.86 -7.79 -8.63
N ASP A 47 5.31 -9.04 -8.57
CA ASP A 47 4.64 -10.18 -9.21
C ASP A 47 3.35 -10.55 -8.45
N LEU A 48 2.32 -9.76 -8.71
CA LEU A 48 0.99 -9.89 -8.14
C LEU A 48 -0.04 -10.10 -9.26
N PRO A 49 -1.06 -10.97 -9.07
CA PRO A 49 -2.04 -11.28 -10.12
C PRO A 49 -2.71 -10.05 -10.74
N GLY A 50 -2.97 -9.00 -9.95
CA GLY A 50 -3.61 -7.77 -10.41
C GLY A 50 -2.66 -6.74 -11.03
N MET A 51 -1.34 -6.90 -10.86
CA MET A 51 -0.35 -5.90 -11.29
C MET A 51 -0.38 -5.61 -12.80
N PRO A 52 -0.54 -6.60 -13.70
CA PRO A 52 -0.59 -6.32 -15.14
C PRO A 52 -1.71 -5.37 -15.54
N ALA A 53 -2.91 -5.53 -14.96
CA ALA A 53 -4.05 -4.67 -15.25
C ALA A 53 -3.85 -3.25 -14.73
N PHE A 54 -3.23 -3.11 -13.55
CA PHE A 54 -2.83 -1.81 -13.02
C PHE A 54 -1.82 -1.10 -13.92
N LEU A 55 -0.75 -1.80 -14.34
CA LEU A 55 0.29 -1.22 -15.19
C LEU A 55 -0.26 -0.82 -16.57
N GLU A 56 -1.17 -1.61 -17.15
CA GLU A 56 -1.86 -1.26 -18.40
C GLU A 56 -2.71 0.01 -18.22
N ALA A 57 -3.50 0.11 -17.14
CA ALA A 57 -4.29 1.29 -16.86
C ALA A 57 -3.42 2.53 -16.60
N TYR A 58 -2.31 2.36 -15.90
CA TYR A 58 -1.35 3.44 -15.65
C TYR A 58 -0.70 3.92 -16.95
N GLU A 59 -0.25 3.02 -17.82
CA GLU A 59 0.34 3.37 -19.11
C GLU A 59 -0.65 4.15 -19.98
N GLN A 60 -1.93 3.73 -19.99
CA GLN A 60 -2.94 4.34 -20.82
C GLN A 60 -3.41 5.72 -20.32
N PHE A 61 -3.49 5.92 -19.00
CA PHE A 61 -4.19 7.08 -18.42
C PHE A 61 -3.35 7.93 -17.48
N GLY A 62 -2.24 7.41 -16.95
CA GLY A 62 -1.45 8.04 -15.90
C GLY A 62 -0.05 8.47 -16.32
N ALA A 63 0.63 7.67 -17.15
CA ALA A 63 2.07 7.78 -17.41
C ALA A 63 2.52 9.13 -17.99
N ASP A 64 1.68 9.79 -18.80
CA ASP A 64 1.98 11.11 -19.37
C ASP A 64 1.99 12.24 -18.31
N THR A 65 1.27 12.04 -17.20
CA THR A 65 1.03 13.09 -16.20
C THR A 65 1.80 12.85 -14.90
N TYR A 66 1.89 11.61 -14.47
CA TYR A 66 2.41 11.25 -13.15
C TYR A 66 3.57 10.25 -13.31
N PRO A 67 4.72 10.46 -12.65
CA PRO A 67 5.76 9.44 -12.55
C PRO A 67 5.29 8.28 -11.66
N PRO A 68 5.86 7.07 -11.79
CA PRO A 68 5.54 5.94 -10.92
C PRO A 68 5.77 6.26 -9.44
N ASP A 69 4.85 5.82 -8.58
CA ASP A 69 4.86 6.03 -7.13
C ASP A 69 3.87 5.06 -6.46
N PHE A 70 4.18 4.62 -5.24
CA PHE A 70 3.37 3.66 -4.48
C PHE A 70 2.01 4.23 -4.10
N TYR A 71 1.86 5.56 -3.97
CA TYR A 71 0.56 6.17 -3.72
C TYR A 71 -0.36 6.19 -4.94
N ILE A 72 0.16 6.17 -6.17
CA ILE A 72 -0.66 5.95 -7.37
C ILE A 72 -1.29 4.56 -7.31
N LEU A 73 -0.52 3.52 -7.00
CA LEU A 73 -1.03 2.16 -6.82
C LEU A 73 -2.05 2.08 -5.68
N ALA A 74 -1.73 2.65 -4.50
CA ALA A 74 -2.65 2.68 -3.37
C ALA A 74 -3.97 3.42 -3.70
N SER A 75 -3.88 4.52 -4.46
CA SER A 75 -5.05 5.32 -4.88
C SER A 75 -5.89 4.59 -5.92
N TYR A 76 -5.25 3.86 -6.84
CA TYR A 76 -5.93 3.00 -7.80
C TYR A 76 -6.78 1.95 -7.06
N ILE A 77 -6.20 1.28 -6.06
CA ILE A 77 -6.92 0.27 -5.27
C ILE A 77 -8.08 0.89 -4.47
N GLN A 78 -7.89 2.07 -3.87
CA GLN A 78 -8.98 2.82 -3.23
C GLN A 78 -10.11 3.15 -4.21
N GLY A 79 -9.78 3.47 -5.45
CA GLY A 79 -10.74 3.65 -6.53
C GLY A 79 -11.54 2.38 -6.82
N LEU A 80 -10.87 1.23 -6.91
CA LEU A 80 -11.53 -0.07 -7.12
C LEU A 80 -12.49 -0.42 -5.97
N LEU A 81 -12.07 -0.24 -4.72
CA LEU A 81 -12.95 -0.44 -3.55
C LEU A 81 -14.17 0.49 -3.60
N SER A 82 -13.98 1.72 -4.06
CA SER A 82 -15.08 2.68 -4.22
C SER A 82 -16.07 2.25 -5.30
N PHE A 83 -15.58 1.66 -6.40
CA PHE A 83 -16.44 1.07 -7.42
C PHE A 83 -17.20 -0.15 -6.91
N GLU A 84 -16.57 -1.02 -6.11
CA GLU A 84 -17.23 -2.17 -5.48
C GLU A 84 -18.39 -1.73 -4.56
N ALA A 85 -18.14 -0.76 -3.68
CA ALA A 85 -19.19 -0.21 -2.82
C ALA A 85 -20.32 0.43 -3.62
N PHE A 86 -20.00 1.14 -4.71
CA PHE A 86 -21.02 1.72 -5.59
C PHE A 86 -21.82 0.67 -6.35
N ALA A 87 -21.18 -0.40 -6.84
CA ALA A 87 -21.86 -1.51 -7.52
C ALA A 87 -22.89 -2.17 -6.61
N ARG A 88 -22.50 -2.48 -5.36
CA ARG A 88 -23.42 -3.01 -4.33
C ARG A 88 -24.56 -2.04 -4.02
N ALA A 89 -24.29 -0.73 -3.96
CA ALA A 89 -25.33 0.29 -3.76
C ALA A 89 -26.36 0.31 -4.91
N VAL A 90 -25.91 0.12 -6.16
CA VAL A 90 -26.78 -0.03 -7.34
C VAL A 90 -27.63 -1.30 -7.23
N GLU A 91 -27.02 -2.43 -6.87
CA GLU A 91 -27.73 -3.72 -6.69
C GLU A 91 -28.80 -3.64 -5.58
N ASN A 92 -28.49 -2.92 -4.50
CA ASN A 92 -29.42 -2.67 -3.40
C ASN A 92 -30.50 -1.62 -3.73
N GLY A 93 -30.40 -0.95 -4.88
CA GLY A 93 -31.37 0.06 -5.30
C GLY A 93 -31.28 1.40 -4.54
N ASP A 94 -30.18 1.66 -3.82
CA ASP A 94 -29.97 2.89 -3.06
C ASP A 94 -28.60 3.51 -3.39
N VAL A 95 -28.56 4.34 -4.44
CA VAL A 95 -27.38 5.10 -4.85
C VAL A 95 -27.21 6.42 -4.09
N THR A 96 -27.89 6.60 -2.95
CA THR A 96 -27.67 7.76 -2.10
C THR A 96 -26.35 7.63 -1.33
N ARG A 97 -25.93 8.72 -0.69
CA ARG A 97 -24.79 8.69 0.23
C ARG A 97 -24.98 7.63 1.33
N SER A 98 -26.18 7.49 1.88
CA SER A 98 -26.47 6.50 2.92
C SER A 98 -26.37 5.09 2.35
N GLY A 99 -26.99 4.82 1.20
CA GLY A 99 -26.90 3.52 0.54
C GLY A 99 -25.48 3.11 0.19
N TYR A 100 -24.64 4.05 -0.26
CA TYR A 100 -23.21 3.81 -0.46
C TYR A 100 -22.48 3.43 0.84
N TYR A 101 -22.74 4.14 1.95
CA TYR A 101 -22.12 3.80 3.25
C TYR A 101 -22.58 2.44 3.78
N GLU A 102 -23.86 2.11 3.63
CA GLU A 102 -24.37 0.78 4.00
C GLU A 102 -23.75 -0.30 3.12
N ALA A 103 -23.66 -0.08 1.81
CA ALA A 103 -22.99 -0.99 0.88
C ALA A 103 -21.51 -1.19 1.21
N LEU A 104 -20.76 -0.12 1.51
CA LEU A 104 -19.36 -0.18 1.91
C LEU A 104 -19.17 -1.10 3.14
N ARG A 105 -20.05 -1.00 4.14
CA ARG A 105 -19.98 -1.83 5.36
C ARG A 105 -20.33 -3.30 5.15
N THR A 106 -20.75 -3.69 3.95
CA THR A 106 -20.95 -5.12 3.61
C THR A 106 -19.69 -5.77 3.06
N ILE A 107 -18.61 -5.01 2.86
CA ILE A 107 -17.38 -5.49 2.24
C ILE A 107 -16.43 -5.97 3.33
N ASP A 108 -16.31 -7.28 3.49
CA ASP A 108 -15.42 -7.96 4.44
C ASP A 108 -14.28 -8.76 3.78
N ASP A 109 -14.29 -8.87 2.45
CA ASP A 109 -13.40 -9.77 1.70
C ASP A 109 -12.89 -9.19 0.37
N PHE A 110 -12.75 -7.87 0.23
CA PHE A 110 -12.33 -7.28 -1.04
C PHE A 110 -10.87 -7.59 -1.38
N ASP A 111 -10.66 -8.53 -2.30
CA ASP A 111 -9.34 -9.02 -2.74
C ASP A 111 -8.53 -8.01 -3.58
N ALA A 112 -9.09 -6.84 -3.90
CA ALA A 112 -8.45 -5.85 -4.75
C ALA A 112 -7.88 -6.42 -6.06
N PHE A 113 -8.53 -7.46 -6.61
CA PHE A 113 -8.10 -8.20 -7.81
C PHE A 113 -6.67 -8.76 -7.69
N GLY A 114 -6.27 -9.16 -6.49
CA GLY A 114 -4.94 -9.68 -6.20
C GLY A 114 -3.83 -8.62 -6.23
N LEU A 115 -4.16 -7.33 -6.03
CA LEU A 115 -3.17 -6.25 -5.85
C LEU A 115 -2.63 -6.16 -4.42
N PHE A 116 -3.24 -6.86 -3.47
CA PHE A 116 -2.74 -7.01 -2.11
C PHE A 116 -2.50 -8.49 -1.79
N PRO A 117 -1.59 -8.78 -0.84
CA PRO A 117 -1.36 -10.16 -0.37
C PRO A 117 -2.50 -10.67 0.52
N GLN A 118 -3.40 -9.80 0.98
CA GLN A 118 -4.54 -10.12 1.84
C GLN A 118 -5.77 -9.30 1.42
N PRO A 119 -7.00 -9.82 1.61
CA PRO A 119 -8.22 -9.06 1.37
C PRO A 119 -8.37 -7.86 2.30
N ILE A 120 -9.18 -6.89 1.85
CA ILE A 120 -9.54 -5.69 2.62
C ILE A 120 -10.92 -5.87 3.24
N ASP A 121 -10.99 -5.73 4.56
CA ASP A 121 -12.24 -5.65 5.32
C ASP A 121 -12.52 -4.19 5.73
N VAL A 122 -13.66 -3.67 5.26
CA VAL A 122 -14.19 -2.34 5.64
C VAL A 122 -15.60 -2.43 6.22
N SER A 123 -15.98 -3.61 6.71
CA SER A 123 -17.28 -3.85 7.31
C SER A 123 -17.42 -3.25 8.71
N SER A 124 -16.32 -3.20 9.47
CA SER A 124 -16.27 -2.69 10.85
C SER A 124 -15.56 -1.34 10.97
N PHE A 125 -16.00 -0.46 11.88
CA PHE A 125 -15.28 0.78 12.19
C PHE A 125 -14.70 0.75 13.63
N PRO A 126 -13.42 1.13 13.84
CA PRO A 126 -12.46 1.57 12.84
C PRO A 126 -12.12 0.45 11.84
N TYR A 127 -11.80 0.82 10.58
CA TYR A 127 -11.45 -0.19 9.58
C TYR A 127 -10.12 -0.85 9.94
N VAL A 128 -10.08 -2.18 9.85
CA VAL A 128 -8.83 -2.97 9.91
C VAL A 128 -8.51 -3.42 8.50
N ALA A 129 -7.82 -2.57 7.76
CA ALA A 129 -7.33 -2.93 6.45
C ALA A 129 -5.83 -3.25 6.54
N LEU A 130 -5.43 -4.37 5.95
CA LEU A 130 -4.03 -4.72 5.69
C LEU A 130 -3.17 -4.88 6.95
N THR A 131 -3.45 -5.90 7.77
CA THR A 131 -2.70 -6.16 9.02
C THR A 131 -1.34 -6.80 8.78
N ASP A 132 -1.19 -7.58 7.70
CA ASP A 132 0.13 -8.08 7.33
C ASP A 132 1.05 -6.95 6.86
N THR A 133 2.28 -6.99 7.37
CA THR A 133 3.37 -6.09 7.00
C THR A 133 4.61 -6.89 6.62
N ARG A 134 5.51 -6.26 5.87
CA ARG A 134 6.87 -6.78 5.64
C ARG A 134 7.91 -5.70 5.87
N ILE A 135 9.17 -6.13 5.99
CA ILE A 135 10.33 -5.24 6.08
C ILE A 135 11.12 -5.30 4.78
N LEU A 136 11.38 -4.14 4.20
CA LEU A 136 12.14 -3.97 2.96
C LEU A 136 13.40 -3.12 3.19
N ALA A 137 14.42 -3.32 2.34
CA ALA A 137 15.56 -2.41 2.20
C ALA A 137 15.57 -1.80 0.79
N PRO A 138 15.95 -0.52 0.66
CA PRO A 138 15.98 0.15 -0.63
C PRO A 138 17.09 -0.41 -1.52
N GLY A 139 16.76 -0.63 -2.80
CA GLY A 139 17.70 -0.82 -3.90
C GLY A 139 17.63 0.36 -4.87
N GLU A 140 18.27 0.24 -6.03
CA GLU A 140 18.65 1.38 -6.89
C GLU A 140 17.46 2.15 -7.50
N SER A 141 16.26 1.57 -7.48
CA SER A 141 15.02 2.14 -8.04
C SER A 141 13.78 1.76 -7.23
N LEU A 142 12.61 2.32 -7.60
CA LEU A 142 11.32 1.95 -6.98
C LEU A 142 10.92 0.49 -7.21
N GLU A 143 11.47 -0.14 -8.26
CA GLU A 143 11.24 -1.54 -8.60
C GLU A 143 12.23 -2.48 -7.88
N ASP A 144 13.34 -1.91 -7.37
CA ASP A 144 14.41 -2.66 -6.73
C ASP A 144 14.33 -2.49 -5.21
N TRP A 145 13.57 -3.35 -4.55
CA TRP A 145 13.55 -3.46 -3.09
C TRP A 145 13.95 -4.87 -2.67
N SER A 146 14.87 -4.95 -1.72
CA SER A 146 15.24 -6.22 -1.11
C SER A 146 14.26 -6.56 0.01
N THR A 147 13.61 -7.71 -0.11
CA THR A 147 12.74 -8.23 0.95
C THR A 147 13.60 -8.78 2.10
N LEU A 148 13.40 -8.25 3.30
CA LEU A 148 14.12 -8.65 4.51
C LEU A 148 13.28 -9.52 5.46
N SER A 149 11.95 -9.45 5.32
CA SER A 149 11.01 -10.36 5.97
C SER A 149 9.84 -10.63 5.04
N ASP A 150 9.25 -11.82 5.15
CA ASP A 150 7.97 -12.11 4.50
C ASP A 150 6.84 -11.29 5.15
N TRP A 151 5.68 -11.31 4.49
CA TRP A 151 4.43 -10.77 5.02
C TRP A 151 4.01 -11.50 6.29
N ALA A 152 3.73 -10.74 7.35
CA ALA A 152 3.18 -11.28 8.59
C ALA A 152 2.41 -10.20 9.37
N THR A 153 1.36 -10.63 10.08
CA THR A 153 0.68 -9.81 11.08
C THR A 153 1.60 -9.66 12.30
N PRO A 154 1.90 -8.44 12.77
CA PRO A 154 2.74 -8.21 13.94
C PRO A 154 2.15 -8.85 15.21
N GLU A 155 2.98 -9.48 16.05
CA GLU A 155 2.52 -10.06 17.34
C GLU A 155 1.89 -9.01 18.29
N SER A 156 2.26 -7.74 18.12
CA SER A 156 1.68 -6.63 18.88
C SER A 156 0.26 -6.25 18.43
N TRP A 157 -0.22 -6.78 17.31
CA TRP A 157 -1.58 -6.58 16.84
C TRP A 157 -2.54 -7.48 17.64
N THR A 158 -3.39 -6.87 18.46
CA THR A 158 -4.36 -7.57 19.32
C THR A 158 -5.80 -7.49 18.80
N GLY A 159 -5.99 -7.01 17.58
CA GLY A 159 -7.32 -6.69 17.03
C GLY A 159 -7.85 -5.34 17.52
N ILE A 160 -9.10 -5.04 17.15
CA ILE A 160 -9.85 -3.92 17.75
C ILE A 160 -10.52 -4.45 19.01
N GLU A 161 -10.21 -3.84 20.17
CA GLU A 161 -10.99 -4.04 21.38
C GLU A 161 -12.40 -3.42 21.18
N GLU A 162 -13.46 -4.22 21.34
CA GLU A 162 -14.87 -3.77 21.28
C GLU A 162 -15.28 -2.90 22.48
#